data_AF-A0A0C1TUF5-F1
#
_entry.id   AF-A0A0C1TUF5-F1
#
_cell.length_a   1.000
_cell.length_b   1.000
_cell.length_c   1.000
_cell.angle_alpha   90.00
_cell.angle_beta   90.00
_cell.angle_gamma   90.00
#
_symmetry.space_group_name_H-M   'P 1'
#
loop_
_entity.id
_entity.type
_entity.pdbx_description
1 polymer ?
#
loop_
_entity_poly.entity_id
_entity_poly.type
_entity_poly.pdbx_seq_one_letter_code
_entity_poly.pdbx_strand_id
1 'polypeptide(L)'
;MRRFTVPFDIDFEDKIIGGKYSLRQAGWLILPIFYAFFSFSNKNSFIRNGNIIWISVIFKIFIIGLLGFVAIIFAFHKKNQINYDKYLLKLFKFTCRKKIFKSYE
;
A
#
# COMPACT_ATOMS: atom_id res chain seq x y z
N MET A 1 -11.22 15.50 -41.42
CA MET A 1 -10.75 14.55 -40.39
C MET A 1 -10.97 15.18 -39.02
N ARG A 2 -11.84 14.62 -38.18
CA ARG A 2 -12.03 15.08 -36.80
C ARG A 2 -10.82 14.63 -35.97
N ARG A 3 -10.06 15.59 -35.43
CA ARG A 3 -8.97 15.30 -34.50
C ARG A 3 -9.59 15.10 -33.11
N PHE A 4 -9.65 13.85 -32.67
CA PHE A 4 -9.90 13.55 -31.27
C PHE A 4 -8.58 13.72 -30.52
N THR A 5 -8.53 14.68 -29.60
CA THR A 5 -7.46 14.77 -28.61
C THR A 5 -7.65 13.61 -27.64
N VAL A 6 -7.12 12.44 -28.00
CA VAL A 6 -7.00 11.32 -27.05
C VAL A 6 -6.06 11.81 -25.95
N PRO A 7 -6.49 11.87 -24.68
CA PRO A 7 -5.57 12.21 -23.60
C PRO A 7 -4.48 11.13 -23.58
N PHE A 8 -3.23 11.57 -23.81
CA PHE A 8 -2.06 10.71 -23.85
C PHE A 8 -1.63 10.22 -22.45
N ASP A 9 -2.43 10.48 -21.41
CA ASP A 9 -2.29 9.89 -20.08
C ASP A 9 -2.96 8.51 -20.05
N ILE A 10 -2.43 7.59 -20.86
CA ILE A 10 -2.81 6.18 -20.83
C ILE A 10 -1.90 5.47 -19.81
N ASP A 11 -1.87 5.96 -18.57
CA ASP A 11 -1.39 5.20 -17.41
C ASP A 11 -2.56 4.29 -16.94
N PHE A 12 -3.10 3.49 -17.86
CA PHE A 12 -4.15 2.52 -17.53
C PHE A 12 -3.49 1.40 -16.74
N GLU A 13 -3.58 1.49 -15.42
CA GLU A 13 -3.21 0.38 -14.55
C GLU A 13 -4.11 -0.82 -14.87
N ASP A 14 -3.52 -1.94 -15.28
CA ASP A 14 -4.26 -3.13 -15.66
C ASP A 14 -5.13 -3.62 -14.50
N LYS A 15 -6.43 -3.73 -14.79
CA LYS A 15 -7.43 -4.13 -13.82
C LYS A 15 -7.75 -5.60 -13.99
N ILE A 16 -7.63 -6.37 -12.92
CA ILE A 16 -7.73 -7.83 -12.95
C ILE A 16 -9.13 -8.29 -12.56
N ILE A 17 -9.68 -7.75 -11.46
CA ILE A 17 -10.98 -8.18 -10.95
C ILE A 17 -12.08 -7.34 -11.61
N GLY A 18 -12.72 -7.91 -12.63
CA GLY A 18 -13.91 -7.34 -13.29
C GLY A 18 -13.72 -5.93 -13.86
N GLY A 19 -12.48 -5.56 -14.21
CA GLY A 19 -12.17 -4.21 -14.71
C GLY A 19 -12.32 -3.10 -13.65
N LYS A 20 -12.34 -3.44 -12.34
CA LYS A 20 -12.49 -2.46 -11.25
C LYS A 20 -11.23 -2.30 -10.39
N TYR A 21 -10.59 -3.40 -10.01
CA TYR A 21 -9.42 -3.38 -9.13
C TYR A 21 -8.12 -3.71 -9.88
N SER A 22 -7.07 -2.95 -9.61
CA SER A 22 -5.73 -3.21 -10.16
C SER A 22 -4.98 -4.27 -9.36
N LEU A 23 -4.04 -4.97 -10.02
CA LEU A 23 -3.16 -5.95 -9.35
C LEU A 23 -2.47 -5.35 -8.12
N ARG A 24 -2.11 -4.08 -8.23
CA ARG A 24 -1.42 -3.35 -7.20
C ARG A 24 -2.30 -3.08 -5.98
N GLN A 25 -3.57 -2.72 -6.19
CA GLN A 25 -4.54 -2.59 -5.10
C GLN A 25 -4.70 -3.92 -4.36
N ALA A 26 -4.80 -5.02 -5.10
CA ALA A 26 -4.81 -6.35 -4.50
C ALA A 26 -3.53 -6.62 -3.71
N GLY A 27 -2.35 -6.26 -4.24
CA GLY A 27 -1.07 -6.40 -3.54
C GLY A 27 -1.01 -5.67 -2.20
N TRP A 28 -1.49 -4.42 -2.14
CA TRP A 28 -1.56 -3.68 -0.87
C TRP A 28 -2.54 -4.30 0.12
N LEU A 29 -3.71 -4.72 -0.34
CA LEU A 29 -4.75 -5.31 0.51
C LEU A 29 -4.40 -6.72 1.01
N ILE A 30 -3.50 -7.45 0.32
CA ILE A 30 -3.09 -8.78 0.73
C ILE A 30 -2.16 -8.74 1.96
N LEU A 31 -1.38 -7.67 2.14
CA LEU A 31 -0.44 -7.53 3.26
C LEU A 31 -1.08 -7.67 4.65
N PRO A 32 -2.16 -6.94 5.00
CA PRO A 32 -2.81 -7.10 6.29
C PRO A 32 -3.43 -8.49 6.46
N ILE A 33 -3.91 -9.11 5.37
CA ILE A 33 -4.49 -10.48 5.40
C ILE A 33 -3.41 -11.50 5.72
N PHE A 34 -2.27 -11.44 5.03
CA PHE A 34 -1.12 -12.31 5.30
C PHE A 34 -0.60 -12.11 6.72
N TYR A 35 -0.46 -10.87 7.18
CA TYR A 35 -0.02 -10.58 8.54
C TYR A 35 -0.99 -11.14 9.59
N ALA A 36 -2.30 -11.01 9.38
CA ALA A 36 -3.30 -11.59 10.25
C ALA A 36 -3.18 -13.12 10.29
N PHE A 37 -3.05 -13.77 9.13
CA PHE A 37 -2.88 -15.21 9.04
C PHE A 37 -1.64 -15.69 9.83
N PHE A 38 -0.48 -15.08 9.60
CA PHE A 38 0.75 -15.44 10.34
C PHE A 38 0.65 -15.14 11.83
N SER A 39 0.02 -14.02 12.22
CA SER A 39 -0.11 -13.61 13.62
C SER A 39 -0.98 -14.55 14.44
N PHE A 40 -1.93 -15.25 13.81
CA PHE A 40 -2.82 -16.22 14.46
C PHE A 40 -2.50 -17.68 14.12
N SER A 41 -1.59 -17.94 13.18
CA SER A 41 -1.19 -19.31 12.83
C SER A 41 -0.46 -20.04 13.96
N ASN A 42 0.22 -19.31 14.86
CA ASN A 42 0.95 -19.92 15.97
C ASN A 42 0.14 -19.83 17.28
N LYS A 43 -0.34 -20.96 17.81
CA LYS A 43 -1.13 -21.01 19.05
C LYS A 43 -0.42 -20.37 20.25
N ASN A 44 0.90 -20.56 20.36
CA ASN A 44 1.70 -20.01 21.47
C ASN A 44 1.75 -18.47 21.47
N SER A 45 1.35 -17.84 20.37
CA SER A 45 1.42 -16.39 20.24
C SER A 45 0.23 -15.67 20.90
N PHE A 46 -0.84 -16.38 21.26
CA PHE A 46 -2.01 -15.82 21.95
C PHE A 46 -2.58 -16.74 23.03
N ILE A 47 -2.11 -17.98 23.14
CA ILE A 47 -2.43 -18.91 24.22
C ILE A 47 -1.13 -19.24 24.96
N ARG A 48 -1.14 -19.10 26.29
CA ARG A 48 -0.05 -19.55 27.17
C ARG A 48 -0.65 -20.39 28.29
N ASN A 49 -0.13 -21.61 28.46
CA ASN A 49 -0.59 -22.57 29.47
C ASN A 49 -2.11 -22.82 29.42
N GLY A 50 -2.69 -22.90 28.21
CA GLY A 50 -4.13 -23.13 28.01
C GLY A 50 -5.02 -21.88 28.17
N ASN A 51 -4.47 -20.76 28.64
CA ASN A 51 -5.20 -19.51 28.81
C ASN A 51 -4.95 -18.54 27.65
N ILE A 52 -6.02 -17.87 27.21
CA ILE A 52 -5.94 -16.81 26.20
C ILE A 52 -5.32 -15.57 26.83
N ILE A 53 -4.23 -15.10 26.23
CA ILE A 53 -3.59 -13.83 26.58
C ILE A 53 -4.32 -12.72 25.81
N TRP A 54 -5.41 -12.22 26.40
CA TRP A 54 -6.26 -11.19 25.79
C TRP A 54 -5.47 -9.94 25.39
N ILE A 55 -4.47 -9.53 26.19
CA ILE A 55 -3.63 -8.36 25.86
C ILE A 55 -2.85 -8.55 24.55
N SER A 56 -2.37 -9.78 24.27
CA SER A 56 -1.67 -10.12 23.01
C SER A 56 -2.64 -10.08 21.83
N VAL A 57 -3.85 -10.62 22.02
CA VAL A 57 -4.90 -10.61 21.00
C VAL A 57 -5.31 -9.19 20.64
N ILE A 58 -5.58 -8.33 21.63
CA ILE A 58 -5.95 -6.92 21.43
C ILE A 58 -4.84 -6.18 20.69
N PHE A 59 -3.59 -6.35 21.10
CA PHE A 59 -2.45 -5.69 20.47
C PHE A 59 -2.29 -6.11 19.00
N LYS A 60 -2.46 -7.40 18.68
CA LYS A 60 -2.42 -7.89 17.30
C LYS A 60 -3.55 -7.35 16.44
N ILE A 61 -4.78 -7.33 16.97
CA ILE A 61 -5.93 -6.76 16.28
C ILE A 61 -5.69 -5.28 15.98
N PHE A 62 -5.15 -4.53 16.94
CA PHE A 62 -4.78 -3.13 16.76
C PHE A 62 -3.75 -2.95 15.63
N ILE A 63 -2.69 -3.76 15.60
CA ILE A 63 -1.69 -3.72 14.52
C ILE A 63 -2.30 -4.07 13.16
N ILE A 64 -3.14 -5.11 13.10
CA ILE A 64 -3.84 -5.50 11.87
C ILE A 64 -4.72 -4.36 11.37
N GLY A 65 -5.45 -3.69 12.27
CA GLY A 65 -6.27 -2.53 11.95
C GLY A 65 -5.44 -1.37 11.39
N LEU A 66 -4.31 -1.04 12.03
CA LEU A 66 -3.38 -0.02 11.54
C LEU A 66 -2.82 -0.37 10.16
N LEU A 67 -2.35 -1.61 9.95
CA LEU A 67 -1.86 -2.08 8.66
C LEU A 67 -2.95 -2.03 7.59
N GLY A 68 -4.18 -2.42 7.94
CA GLY A 68 -5.34 -2.35 7.04
C GLY A 68 -5.65 -0.92 6.63
N PHE A 69 -5.64 0.02 7.58
CA PHE A 69 -5.86 1.44 7.30
C PHE A 69 -4.79 2.01 6.36
N VAL A 70 -3.52 1.71 6.61
CA VAL A 70 -2.41 2.11 5.72
C VAL A 70 -2.57 1.47 4.34
N ALA A 71 -2.86 0.18 4.26
CA ALA A 71 -3.05 -0.52 3.00
C ALA A 71 -4.18 0.09 2.14
N ILE A 72 -5.29 0.49 2.76
CA ILE A 72 -6.40 1.16 2.07
C ILE A 72 -5.96 2.51 1.50
N ILE A 73 -5.22 3.31 2.27
CA ILE A 73 -4.67 4.59 1.77
C ILE A 73 -3.78 4.33 0.56
N PHE A 74 -2.84 3.38 0.64
CA PHE A 74 -1.93 3.10 -0.47
C PHE A 74 -2.63 2.50 -1.70
N ALA A 75 -3.68 1.71 -1.50
CA ALA A 75 -4.44 1.11 -2.58
C ALA A 75 -5.29 2.14 -3.35
N PHE A 76 -6.00 3.01 -2.64
CA PHE A 76 -7.05 3.85 -3.23
C PHE A 76 -6.72 5.33 -3.30
N HIS A 77 -5.82 5.84 -2.47
CA HIS A 77 -5.50 7.26 -2.47
C HIS A 77 -4.62 7.63 -3.67
N LYS A 78 -5.00 8.73 -4.34
CA LYS A 78 -4.23 9.33 -5.43
C LYS A 78 -3.95 10.79 -5.08
N LYS A 79 -2.73 11.24 -5.31
CA LYS A 79 -2.31 12.64 -5.16
C LYS A 79 -1.87 13.16 -6.51
N ASN A 80 -2.51 14.23 -6.99
CA ASN A 80 -2.26 14.83 -8.31
C ASN A 80 -2.33 13.78 -9.43
N GLN A 81 -3.37 12.94 -9.43
CA GLN A 81 -3.60 11.82 -10.37
C GLN A 81 -2.57 10.68 -10.32
N ILE A 82 -1.46 10.87 -9.60
CA ILE A 82 -0.45 9.83 -9.34
C ILE A 82 -0.89 9.03 -8.13
N ASN A 83 -0.74 7.71 -8.22
CA ASN A 83 -1.00 6.84 -7.09
C ASN A 83 -0.02 7.10 -5.93
N TYR A 84 -0.50 6.99 -4.68
CA TYR A 84 0.22 7.47 -3.51
C TYR A 84 1.58 6.78 -3.24
N ASP A 85 1.67 5.48 -3.45
CA ASP A 85 2.90 4.68 -3.48
C ASP A 85 3.94 5.21 -4.49
N LYS A 86 3.54 5.46 -5.74
CA LYS A 86 4.41 6.00 -6.79
C LYS A 86 4.85 7.42 -6.44
N TYR A 87 3.94 8.21 -5.87
CA TYR A 87 4.24 9.54 -5.38
C TYR A 87 5.32 9.50 -4.27
N LEU A 88 5.16 8.64 -3.27
CA LEU A 88 6.14 8.49 -2.18
C LEU A 88 7.50 7.99 -2.69
N LEU A 89 7.52 7.04 -3.62
CA LEU A 89 8.77 6.60 -4.25
C LEU A 89 9.48 7.73 -5.01
N LYS A 90 8.73 8.56 -5.75
CA LYS A 90 9.29 9.74 -6.44
C LYS A 90 9.82 10.77 -5.43
N LEU A 91 9.08 11.02 -4.35
CA LEU A 91 9.49 11.93 -3.28
C LEU A 91 10.76 11.42 -2.58
N PHE A 92 10.82 10.13 -2.25
CA PHE A 92 12.01 9.50 -1.67
C PHE A 92 13.23 9.64 -2.58
N LYS A 93 13.08 9.30 -3.88
CA LYS A 93 14.15 9.50 -4.88
C LYS A 93 14.58 10.97 -4.97
N PHE A 94 13.63 11.90 -4.91
CA PHE A 94 13.92 13.33 -4.93
C PHE A 94 14.68 13.81 -3.69
N THR A 95 14.35 13.30 -2.51
CA THR A 95 15.02 13.66 -1.26
C THR A 95 16.42 13.06 -1.18
N CYS A 96 16.59 11.80 -1.63
CA CYS A 96 17.88 11.10 -1.59
C CYS A 96 18.83 11.46 -2.74
N ARG A 97 18.39 12.22 -3.75
CA ARG A 97 19.30 12.63 -4.83
C ARG A 97 20.35 13.60 -4.28
N LYS A 98 21.63 13.38 -4.61
CA LYS A 98 22.67 14.40 -4.44
C LYS A 98 22.31 15.58 -5.33
N LYS A 99 21.98 16.73 -4.72
CA LYS A 99 21.71 17.97 -5.46
C LYS A 99 23.05 18.50 -5.97
N ILE A 100 23.37 18.22 -7.23
CA ILE A 100 24.48 18.87 -7.92
C ILE A 100 23.98 20.26 -8.30
N PHE A 101 24.39 21.28 -7.54
CA PHE A 101 24.19 22.67 -7.93
C PHE A 101 25.24 22.99 -9.00
N LYS A 102 24.81 23.12 -10.26
CA LYS A 102 25.67 23.73 -11.28
C LYS A 102 25.73 25.22 -10.96
N SER A 103 26.89 25.68 -10.48
CA SER A 103 27.25 27.09 -10.54
C SER A 103 27.51 27.42 -12.00
N TYR A 104 26.73 28.34 -12.58
CA TYR A 104 27.09 28.95 -13.85
C TYR A 104 27.99 30.14 -13.47
N GLU A 105 29.28 30.01 -13.80
CA GLU A 105 30.25 31.13 -13.78
C GLU A 105 29.98 32.10 -14.93
#